data_AF-A0ABD0P950-F1
#
_entry.id   AF-A0ABD0P950-F1
#
_cell.length_a   1.000
_cell.length_b   1.000
_cell.length_c   1.000
_cell.angle_alpha   90.00
_cell.angle_beta   90.00
_cell.angle_gamma   90.00
#
_symmetry.space_group_name_H-M   'P 1'
#
loop_
_entity.id
_entity.type
_entity.pdbx_description
1 polymer ?
#
loop_
_entity_poly.entity_id
_entity_poly.type
_entity_poly.pdbx_seq_one_letter_code
_entity_poly.pdbx_strand_id
1 'polypeptide(L)'
;CGSYFNGHKEDFPSVPYSYLDFNDGKCKSGSGNIENYHDIYQVRDCRLEDLLDLALEKDYVRGKLADYLNKLIDLGVAGFRVDACKHMWPGDLNNVYGRLKTLNTK
;
A
#
# COMPACT_ATOMS: atom_id res chain seq x y z
N CYS A 1 -20.40 12.50 -2.61
CA CYS A 1 -19.87 11.58 -1.58
C CYS A 1 -18.48 11.17 -2.03
N GLY A 2 -17.47 11.41 -1.20
CA GLY A 2 -16.07 11.10 -1.48
C GLY A 2 -15.23 11.57 -0.30
N SER A 3 -14.25 10.78 0.10
CA SER A 3 -13.24 11.22 1.06
C SER A 3 -12.38 12.30 0.42
N TYR A 4 -12.09 13.37 1.17
CA TYR A 4 -11.11 14.36 0.75
C TYR A 4 -9.69 13.74 0.77
N PHE A 5 -8.86 14.17 -0.17
CA PHE A 5 -7.43 13.89 -0.18
C PHE A 5 -6.67 15.03 -0.89
N ASN A 6 -5.37 15.15 -0.63
CA ASN A 6 -4.45 16.00 -1.37
C ASN A 6 -3.15 15.25 -1.66
N GLY A 7 -2.99 14.78 -2.90
CA GLY A 7 -1.81 14.02 -3.32
C GLY A 7 -0.51 14.83 -3.28
N HIS A 8 -0.54 16.13 -3.57
CA HIS A 8 0.66 16.97 -3.52
C HIS A 8 1.19 17.21 -2.10
N LYS A 9 0.31 17.08 -1.10
CA LYS A 9 0.66 17.18 0.32
C LYS A 9 0.74 15.82 1.00
N GLU A 10 0.52 14.73 0.25
CA GLU A 10 0.43 13.36 0.79
C GLU A 10 -0.54 13.26 1.98
N ASP A 11 -1.66 13.98 1.89
CA ASP A 11 -2.65 14.10 2.96
C ASP A 11 -3.93 13.33 2.60
N PHE A 12 -4.16 12.22 3.32
CA PHE A 12 -5.31 11.33 3.13
C PHE A 12 -6.04 11.16 4.47
N PRO A 13 -6.75 12.19 4.96
CA PRO A 13 -7.23 12.25 6.34
C PRO A 13 -8.32 11.21 6.68
N SER A 14 -8.97 10.63 5.67
CA SER A 14 -9.96 9.57 5.89
C SER A 14 -9.34 8.22 6.28
N VAL A 15 -8.03 8.00 6.02
CA VAL A 15 -7.32 6.77 6.42
C VAL A 15 -6.61 6.90 7.78
N PRO A 16 -6.44 8.12 8.32
CA PRO A 16 -5.39 9.13 8.08
C PRO A 16 -3.99 8.60 7.66
N TYR A 17 -3.60 8.82 6.39
CA TYR A 17 -2.18 8.79 6.00
C TYR A 17 -1.63 10.21 5.83
N SER A 18 -0.33 10.34 6.09
CA SER A 18 0.45 11.57 5.89
C SER A 18 1.68 11.28 5.04
N TYR A 19 2.46 12.31 4.69
CA TYR A 19 3.78 12.18 4.05
C TYR A 19 4.73 11.17 4.72
N LEU A 20 4.54 10.88 6.01
CA LEU A 20 5.34 9.88 6.73
C LEU A 20 5.04 8.44 6.31
N ASP A 21 3.92 8.20 5.65
CA ASP A 21 3.41 6.86 5.31
C ASP A 21 3.72 6.48 3.85
N PHE A 22 4.50 7.29 3.15
CA PHE A 22 4.94 7.08 1.78
C PHE A 22 6.46 6.92 1.68
N ASN A 23 6.93 6.32 0.58
CA ASN A 23 8.31 5.90 0.36
C ASN A 23 9.23 7.02 -0.18
N ASP A 24 8.89 8.29 -0.02
CA ASP A 24 9.65 9.40 -0.62
C ASP A 24 11.11 9.48 -0.15
N GLY A 25 11.36 9.10 1.11
CA GLY A 25 12.73 8.98 1.63
C GLY A 25 13.46 7.69 1.23
N LYS A 26 12.71 6.67 0.79
CA LYS A 26 13.21 5.33 0.46
C LYS A 26 13.60 5.22 -1.01
N CYS A 27 12.78 5.77 -1.91
CA CYS A 27 13.08 5.86 -3.33
C CYS A 27 14.41 6.61 -3.56
N LYS A 28 15.24 6.09 -4.47
CA LYS A 28 16.57 6.66 -4.81
C LYS A 28 16.68 7.18 -6.24
N SER A 29 15.60 7.12 -7.02
CA SER A 29 15.59 7.68 -8.38
C SER A 29 15.54 9.21 -8.33
N GLY A 30 15.99 9.86 -9.41
CA GLY A 30 16.05 11.32 -9.47
C GLY A 30 14.68 11.99 -9.51
N SER A 31 13.70 11.32 -10.13
CA SER A 31 12.33 11.80 -10.24
C SER A 31 11.40 11.35 -9.11
N GLY A 32 11.82 10.40 -8.26
CA GLY A 32 10.93 9.71 -7.32
C GLY A 32 10.05 8.63 -7.98
N ASN A 33 10.10 8.49 -9.30
CA ASN A 33 9.39 7.47 -10.07
C ASN A 33 10.28 6.28 -10.39
N ILE A 34 9.65 5.18 -10.81
CA ILE A 34 10.35 4.03 -11.39
C ILE A 34 10.94 4.44 -12.73
N GLU A 35 12.26 4.50 -12.82
CA GLU A 35 12.99 4.84 -14.06
C GLU A 35 13.61 3.60 -14.72
N ASN A 36 13.94 2.59 -13.92
CA ASN A 36 14.60 1.37 -14.39
C ASN A 36 13.96 0.10 -13.79
N TYR A 37 13.27 -0.68 -14.63
CA TYR A 37 12.64 -1.95 -14.23
C TYR A 37 13.63 -3.09 -13.94
N HIS A 38 14.92 -2.92 -14.25
CA HIS A 38 15.96 -3.86 -13.85
C HIS A 38 16.49 -3.60 -12.43
N ASP A 39 16.15 -2.46 -11.83
CA ASP A 39 16.45 -2.16 -10.43
C ASP A 39 15.27 -2.56 -9.54
N ILE A 40 15.45 -3.64 -8.78
CA ILE A 40 14.41 -4.20 -7.92
C ILE A 40 13.97 -3.26 -6.78
N TYR A 41 14.85 -2.34 -6.37
CA TYR A 41 14.53 -1.40 -5.29
C TYR A 41 13.64 -0.29 -5.84
N GLN A 42 13.99 0.28 -7.00
CA GLN A 42 13.11 1.24 -7.67
C GLN A 42 11.73 0.65 -7.93
N VAL A 43 11.67 -0.57 -8.49
CA VAL A 43 10.39 -1.21 -8.82
C VAL A 43 9.46 -1.33 -7.62
N ARG A 44 9.96 -1.40 -6.38
CA ARG A 44 9.15 -1.63 -5.17
C ARG A 44 9.11 -0.48 -4.16
N ASP A 45 9.98 0.51 -4.29
CA ASP A 45 10.11 1.61 -3.34
C ASP A 45 9.90 2.99 -4.00
N CYS A 46 9.65 3.05 -5.31
CA CYS A 46 9.42 4.30 -6.05
C CYS A 46 8.03 4.33 -6.68
N ARG A 47 7.58 5.54 -7.03
CA ARG A 47 6.24 5.80 -7.56
C ARG A 47 6.05 5.14 -8.93
N LEU A 48 4.93 4.45 -9.10
CA LEU A 48 4.49 3.90 -10.38
C LEU A 48 3.64 4.95 -11.10
N GLU A 49 4.16 5.58 -12.15
CA GLU A 49 3.43 6.62 -12.91
C GLU A 49 2.84 7.72 -12.00
N ASP A 50 3.68 8.29 -11.12
CA ASP A 50 3.34 9.31 -10.12
C ASP A 50 2.34 8.89 -9.04
N LEU A 51 1.94 7.62 -8.98
CA LEU A 51 1.16 7.08 -7.87
C LEU A 51 2.01 7.07 -6.60
N LEU A 52 1.53 7.76 -5.56
CA LEU A 52 2.18 7.79 -4.25
C LEU A 52 2.37 6.38 -3.69
N ASP A 53 3.61 6.04 -3.40
CA ASP A 53 4.00 4.69 -3.01
C ASP A 53 3.98 4.53 -1.49
N LEU A 54 3.09 3.67 -0.97
CA LEU A 54 2.92 3.48 0.47
C LEU A 54 4.11 2.72 1.07
N ALA A 55 4.57 3.18 2.24
CA ALA A 55 5.63 2.55 3.02
C ALA A 55 5.14 1.28 3.72
N LEU A 56 4.93 0.21 2.95
CA LEU A 56 4.40 -1.07 3.42
C LEU A 56 5.30 -1.78 4.43
N GLU A 57 6.55 -1.36 4.62
CA GLU A 57 7.37 -1.87 5.72
C GLU A 57 6.87 -1.42 7.12
N LYS A 58 6.13 -0.30 7.18
CA LYS A 58 5.64 0.28 8.43
C LYS A 58 4.45 -0.50 8.97
N ASP A 59 4.51 -0.85 10.25
CA ASP A 59 3.44 -1.57 10.94
C ASP A 59 2.09 -0.85 10.85
N TYR A 60 2.10 0.48 10.98
CA TYR A 60 0.91 1.32 10.84
C TYR A 60 0.20 1.14 9.49
N VAL A 61 0.96 1.22 8.39
CA VAL A 61 0.43 1.08 7.02
C VAL A 61 -0.12 -0.32 6.79
N ARG A 62 0.61 -1.35 7.23
CA ARG A 62 0.14 -2.75 7.17
C ARG A 62 -1.15 -2.96 7.97
N GLY A 63 -1.24 -2.36 9.16
CA GLY A 63 -2.44 -2.41 10.01
C GLY A 63 -3.65 -1.82 9.31
N LYS A 64 -3.52 -0.61 8.75
CA LYS A 64 -4.60 0.04 8.00
C LYS A 64 -5.06 -0.76 6.78
N LEU A 65 -4.13 -1.35 6.04
CA LEU A 65 -4.48 -2.21 4.90
C LEU A 65 -5.19 -3.49 5.35
N ALA A 66 -4.69 -4.15 6.41
CA ALA A 66 -5.31 -5.34 6.97
C ALA A 66 -6.72 -5.05 7.52
N ASP A 67 -6.93 -3.92 8.20
CA ASP A 67 -8.24 -3.50 8.71
C ASP A 67 -9.26 -3.34 7.56
N TYR A 68 -8.85 -2.73 6.46
CA TYR A 68 -9.68 -2.58 5.27
C TYR A 68 -10.05 -3.94 4.66
N LEU A 69 -9.07 -4.82 4.45
CA LEU A 69 -9.30 -6.15 3.88
C LEU A 69 -10.15 -7.02 4.81
N ASN A 70 -9.92 -6.96 6.11
CA ASN A 70 -10.72 -7.67 7.11
C ASN A 70 -12.17 -7.19 7.15
N LYS A 71 -12.41 -5.89 7.00
CA LYS A 71 -13.77 -5.36 6.86
C LYS A 71 -14.48 -5.94 5.64
N LEU A 72 -13.77 -6.12 4.51
CA LEU A 72 -14.34 -6.75 3.33
C LEU A 72 -14.60 -8.25 3.56
N ILE A 73 -13.70 -8.96 4.25
CA ILE A 73 -13.91 -10.36 4.64
C ILE A 73 -15.16 -10.49 5.53
N ASP A 74 -15.33 -9.60 6.51
CA ASP A 74 -16.51 -9.58 7.38
C ASP A 74 -17.80 -9.33 6.58
N LEU A 75 -17.73 -8.58 5.48
CA LEU A 75 -18.85 -8.39 4.53
C LEU A 75 -19.11 -9.60 3.62
N GLY A 76 -18.23 -10.61 3.63
CA GLY A 76 -18.44 -11.88 2.93
C GLY A 76 -17.68 -12.04 1.61
N VAL A 77 -16.66 -11.21 1.31
CA VAL A 77 -15.83 -11.46 0.12
C VAL A 77 -15.01 -12.75 0.29
N ALA A 78 -14.86 -13.52 -0.78
CA ALA A 78 -14.14 -14.80 -0.76
C ALA A 78 -12.63 -14.66 -1.07
N GLY A 79 -12.17 -13.48 -1.47
CA GLY A 79 -10.77 -13.25 -1.81
C GLY A 79 -10.52 -11.90 -2.46
N PHE A 80 -9.26 -11.66 -2.82
CA PHE A 80 -8.77 -10.38 -3.35
C PHE A 80 -7.90 -10.60 -4.59
N ARG A 81 -8.13 -9.80 -5.63
CA ARG A 81 -7.13 -9.53 -6.67
C ARG A 81 -6.30 -8.36 -6.17
N VAL A 82 -5.03 -8.61 -5.87
CA VAL A 82 -4.13 -7.59 -5.32
C VAL A 82 -3.48 -6.85 -6.49
N ASP A 83 -3.75 -5.55 -6.57
CA ASP A 83 -3.26 -4.68 -7.64
C ASP A 83 -1.76 -4.40 -7.48
N ALA A 84 -1.08 -4.16 -8.60
CA ALA A 84 0.33 -3.74 -8.64
C ALA A 84 1.30 -4.61 -7.80
N CYS A 85 1.02 -5.89 -7.56
CA CYS A 85 1.84 -6.78 -6.71
C CYS A 85 3.34 -6.81 -7.02
N LYS A 86 3.74 -6.59 -8.28
CA LYS A 86 5.16 -6.52 -8.66
C LYS A 86 5.90 -5.42 -7.89
N HIS A 87 5.19 -4.35 -7.57
CA HIS A 87 5.67 -3.13 -6.92
C HIS A 87 5.60 -3.20 -5.39
N MET A 88 5.33 -4.38 -4.82
CA MET A 88 5.34 -4.59 -3.38
C MET A 88 6.38 -5.65 -3.02
N TRP A 89 7.01 -5.52 -1.86
CA TRP A 89 7.91 -6.56 -1.37
C TRP A 89 7.09 -7.79 -0.95
N PRO A 90 7.52 -9.01 -1.36
CA PRO A 90 6.82 -10.23 -0.94
C PRO A 90 6.73 -10.39 0.58
N GLY A 91 7.74 -9.92 1.33
CA GLY A 91 7.75 -9.94 2.79
C GLY A 91 6.67 -9.05 3.41
N ASP A 92 6.43 -7.87 2.83
CA ASP A 92 5.40 -6.95 3.30
C ASP A 92 4.00 -7.51 3.03
N LEU A 93 3.79 -8.08 1.83
CA LEU A 93 2.56 -8.77 1.47
C LEU A 93 2.28 -9.94 2.41
N ASN A 94 3.28 -10.77 2.69
CA ASN A 94 3.12 -11.89 3.62
C ASN A 94 2.74 -11.41 5.03
N ASN A 95 3.29 -10.27 5.46
CA ASN A 95 2.92 -9.68 6.75
C ASN A 95 1.47 -9.20 6.78
N VAL A 96 1.00 -8.54 5.72
CA VAL A 96 -0.40 -8.10 5.60
C VAL A 96 -1.33 -9.31 5.56
N TYR A 97 -1.02 -10.33 4.74
CA TYR A 97 -1.85 -11.53 4.62
C TYR A 97 -1.93 -12.32 5.93
N GLY A 98 -0.84 -12.35 6.71
CA GLY A 98 -0.82 -12.96 8.04
C GLY A 98 -1.73 -12.28 9.07
N ARG A 99 -2.23 -11.07 8.79
CA ARG A 99 -3.19 -10.33 9.65
C ARG A 99 -4.65 -10.53 9.23
N LEU A 100 -4.90 -11.26 8.14
CA LEU A 100 -6.25 -11.43 7.62
C LEU A 100 -7.04 -12.49 8.40
N LYS A 101 -8.32 -12.23 8.59
CA LYS A 101 -9.29 -13.16 9.14
C LYS A 101 -9.52 -14.31 8.16
N THR A 102 -9.97 -15.46 8.68
CA THR A 102 -10.53 -16.52 7.84
C THR A 102 -11.87 -16.09 7.27
N LEU A 103 -12.26 -16.67 6.13
CA LEU A 103 -13.53 -16.34 5.46
C LEU A 103 -14.73 -16.57 6.38
N ASN A 104 -15.74 -15.71 6.23
CA ASN A 104 -17.02 -15.97 6.85
C ASN A 104 -17.72 -17.13 6.11
N THR A 105 -17.99 -18.22 6.84
CA THR A 105 -18.62 -19.45 6.31
C THR A 105 -20.08 -19.59 6.74
N LYS A 106 -20.68 -18.55 7.32
CA LYS A 106 -22.04 -18.55 7.87
C LYS A 106 -22.87 -17.41 7.30
#